data_AF-A0A418CKD7-F1
#
_entry.id   AF-A0A418CKD7-F1
#
_cell.length_a   1.000
_cell.length_b   1.000
_cell.length_c   1.000
_cell.angle_alpha   90.00
_cell.angle_beta   90.00
_cell.angle_gamma   90.00
#
_symmetry.space_group_name_H-M   'P 1'
#
loop_
_entity.id
_entity.type
_entity.pdbx_description
1 polymer ?
#
loop_
_entity_poly.entity_id
_entity_poly.type
_entity_poly.pdbx_seq_one_letter_code
_entity_poly.pdbx_strand_id
1 'polypeptide(L)'
;VMTLEHTLAYESYCISRLELLLKHNITPVVVFEGAGMPTKAATSARREHDRQKHMMRGLNLHATHDLVESGKAFARSLKITGAMGRKLRRTLLRVHPTIECIVAPYEADAELAHLSLTNYVDIVISEDSDLIPYGCATATAMHSNMGKLGVTAVFGAIMIYIFSLVGFFLLQAELESEDHTVSHCSTLLQCYTTYIRYGLLSGGGIGDYISSTLNHELEFDNPERYFERLVYDMAFFVVVITLFLNMIQGIIIDAFTSVREQTETKAALKRERCLVCNRSRSAIEVEGVESGLLNSFARHTQDEHNFFHYFYYIQHVTAKDPKDLNGIESYVVDKLKTQDMTWIPRV
;
A
#
# COMPACT_ATOMS: atom_id res chain seq x y z
N VAL A 1 -15.49 -20.73 -21.50
CA VAL A 1 -14.48 -21.75 -21.87
C VAL A 1 -13.12 -21.21 -21.45
N MET A 2 -12.50 -21.75 -20.40
CA MET A 2 -11.14 -21.35 -20.01
C MET A 2 -10.15 -22.11 -20.89
N THR A 3 -9.37 -21.39 -21.69
CA THR A 3 -8.31 -21.99 -22.51
C THR A 3 -7.04 -22.24 -21.66
N LEU A 4 -6.25 -23.22 -22.07
CA LEU A 4 -4.95 -23.57 -21.46
C LEU A 4 -4.01 -22.35 -21.37
N GLU A 5 -4.12 -21.44 -22.35
CA GLU A 5 -3.34 -20.21 -22.47
C GLU A 5 -3.54 -19.26 -21.29
N HIS A 6 -4.78 -19.07 -20.80
CA HIS A 6 -5.04 -18.20 -19.66
C HIS A 6 -4.37 -18.69 -18.37
N THR A 7 -4.23 -20.00 -18.22
CA THR A 7 -3.57 -20.59 -17.05
C THR A 7 -2.06 -20.42 -17.11
N LEU A 8 -1.48 -20.50 -18.32
CA LEU A 8 -0.05 -20.25 -18.54
C LEU A 8 0.31 -18.78 -18.34
N ALA A 9 -0.52 -17.85 -18.83
CA ALA A 9 -0.30 -16.42 -18.62
C ALA A 9 -0.31 -16.04 -17.13
N TYR A 10 -1.25 -16.59 -16.36
CA TYR A 10 -1.30 -16.42 -14.91
C TYR A 10 -0.04 -16.97 -14.21
N GLU A 11 0.40 -18.18 -14.56
CA GLU A 11 1.61 -18.77 -13.99
C GLU A 11 2.86 -17.94 -14.30
N SER A 12 3.05 -17.56 -15.57
CA SER A 12 4.18 -16.73 -16.00
C SER A 12 4.20 -15.38 -15.29
N TYR A 13 3.02 -14.76 -15.10
CA TYR A 13 2.91 -13.52 -14.33
C TYR A 13 3.42 -13.71 -12.90
N CYS A 14 2.89 -14.68 -12.16
CA CYS A 14 3.29 -14.91 -10.77
C CYS A 14 4.78 -15.28 -10.64
N ILE A 15 5.30 -16.15 -11.51
CA ILE A 15 6.70 -16.56 -11.48
C ILE A 15 7.63 -15.37 -11.75
N SER A 16 7.32 -14.53 -12.75
CA SER A 16 8.15 -13.36 -13.08
C SER A 16 8.27 -12.37 -11.90
N ARG A 17 7.21 -12.23 -11.09
CA ARG A 17 7.23 -11.40 -9.88
C ARG A 17 8.11 -12.00 -8.80
N LEU A 18 8.07 -13.31 -8.61
CA LEU A 18 8.90 -14.00 -7.62
C LEU A 18 10.38 -14.00 -8.03
N GLU A 19 10.68 -14.18 -9.32
CA GLU A 19 12.05 -14.08 -9.86
C GLU A 19 12.65 -12.68 -9.65
N LEU A 20 11.82 -11.63 -9.75
CA LEU A 20 12.25 -10.27 -9.44
C LEU A 20 12.68 -10.14 -7.96
N LEU A 21 11.92 -10.72 -7.03
CA LEU A 21 12.28 -10.73 -5.61
C LEU A 21 13.58 -11.50 -5.36
N LEU A 22 13.71 -12.69 -5.95
CA LEU A 22 14.93 -13.50 -5.86
C LEU A 22 16.16 -12.76 -6.39
N LYS A 23 16.02 -12.04 -7.52
CA LYS A 23 17.11 -11.23 -8.11
C LYS A 23 17.62 -10.14 -7.16
N HIS A 24 16.77 -9.66 -6.26
CA HIS A 24 17.12 -8.64 -5.26
C HIS A 24 17.45 -9.24 -3.88
N ASN A 25 17.78 -10.55 -3.81
CA ASN A 25 18.10 -11.27 -2.57
C ASN A 25 16.98 -11.23 -1.51
N ILE A 26 15.73 -11.13 -1.94
CA ILE A 26 14.56 -11.27 -1.07
C ILE A 26 14.16 -12.74 -1.07
N THR A 27 13.96 -13.33 0.10
CA THR A 27 13.50 -14.73 0.24
C THR A 27 11.97 -14.75 0.31
N PRO A 28 11.26 -15.17 -0.73
CA PRO A 28 9.81 -15.11 -0.74
C PRO A 28 9.19 -16.31 -0.01
N VAL A 29 8.14 -16.05 0.75
CA VAL A 29 7.19 -17.05 1.25
C VAL A 29 5.85 -16.80 0.54
N VAL A 30 5.35 -17.81 -0.18
CA VAL A 30 4.13 -17.68 -0.99
C VAL A 30 2.96 -18.33 -0.28
N VAL A 31 1.94 -17.54 0.04
CA VAL A 31 0.70 -18.02 0.67
C VAL A 31 -0.38 -18.22 -0.40
N PHE A 32 -0.98 -19.41 -0.41
CA PHE A 32 -2.11 -19.75 -1.27
C PHE A 32 -3.41 -19.78 -0.47
N GLU A 33 -4.51 -19.33 -1.08
CA GLU A 33 -5.84 -19.51 -0.52
C GLU A 33 -6.16 -21.01 -0.30
N GLY A 34 -6.86 -21.26 0.81
CA GLY A 34 -7.34 -22.56 1.24
C GLY A 34 -8.78 -22.83 0.86
N ALA A 35 -9.56 -23.34 1.81
CA ALA A 35 -10.97 -23.59 1.62
C ALA A 35 -11.77 -22.27 1.53
N GLY A 36 -12.87 -22.28 0.77
CA GLY A 36 -13.79 -21.13 0.76
C GLY A 36 -14.47 -20.97 2.12
N MET A 37 -14.48 -19.75 2.67
CA MET A 37 -15.23 -19.46 3.89
C MET A 37 -16.74 -19.46 3.64
N PRO A 38 -17.56 -20.17 4.44
CA PRO A 38 -19.02 -20.18 4.31
C PRO A 38 -19.62 -18.76 4.35
N THR A 39 -19.07 -17.87 5.18
CA THR A 39 -19.50 -16.48 5.31
C THR A 39 -19.26 -15.64 4.05
N LYS A 40 -18.32 -16.02 3.17
CA LYS A 40 -18.08 -15.37 1.87
C LYS A 40 -18.88 -15.99 0.72
N ALA A 41 -19.74 -16.98 0.96
CA ALA A 41 -20.50 -17.64 -0.09
C ALA A 41 -21.39 -16.66 -0.87
N ALA A 42 -22.10 -15.77 -0.17
CA ALA A 42 -22.95 -14.76 -0.81
C ALA A 42 -22.14 -13.75 -1.65
N THR A 43 -21.02 -13.27 -1.13
CA THR A 43 -20.11 -12.37 -1.85
C THR A 43 -19.50 -13.05 -3.08
N SER A 44 -19.12 -14.32 -2.95
CA SER A 44 -18.57 -15.13 -4.05
C SER A 44 -19.60 -15.34 -5.16
N ALA A 45 -20.86 -15.59 -4.80
CA ALA A 45 -21.98 -15.69 -5.73
C ALA A 45 -22.24 -14.36 -6.46
N ARG A 46 -22.20 -13.24 -5.75
CA ARG A 46 -22.33 -11.90 -6.36
C ARG A 46 -21.18 -11.61 -7.32
N ARG A 47 -19.93 -11.87 -6.91
CA ARG A 47 -18.74 -11.72 -7.78
C ARG A 47 -18.84 -12.64 -9.01
N GLU A 48 -19.40 -13.84 -8.89
CA GLU A 48 -19.63 -14.74 -10.02
C GLU A 48 -20.67 -14.20 -10.99
N HIS A 49 -21.80 -13.70 -10.48
CA HIS A 49 -22.83 -13.06 -11.29
C HIS A 49 -22.28 -11.85 -12.06
N ASP A 50 -21.50 -10.99 -11.40
CA ASP A 50 -20.90 -9.82 -12.03
C ASP A 50 -19.88 -10.22 -13.11
N ARG A 51 -19.08 -11.26 -12.89
CA ARG A 51 -18.19 -11.83 -13.92
C ARG A 51 -18.96 -12.34 -15.12
N GLN A 52 -20.09 -13.02 -14.93
CA GLN A 52 -20.95 -13.48 -16.03
C GLN A 52 -21.53 -12.30 -16.81
N LYS A 53 -21.97 -11.24 -16.13
CA LYS A 53 -22.42 -10.00 -16.77
C LYS A 53 -21.30 -9.35 -17.61
N HIS A 54 -20.09 -9.29 -17.08
CA HIS A 54 -18.92 -8.79 -17.79
C HIS A 54 -18.53 -9.68 -18.97
N MET A 55 -18.65 -11.00 -18.84
CA MET A 55 -18.43 -11.94 -19.95
C MET A 55 -19.41 -11.69 -21.10
N MET A 56 -20.71 -11.60 -20.81
CA MET A 56 -21.73 -11.31 -21.83
C MET A 56 -21.51 -9.95 -22.49
N ARG A 57 -21.16 -8.93 -21.70
CA ARG A 57 -20.80 -7.61 -22.23
C ARG A 57 -19.57 -7.68 -23.14
N GLY A 58 -18.53 -8.42 -22.74
CA GLY A 58 -17.32 -8.61 -23.52
C GLY A 58 -17.58 -9.28 -24.87
N LEU A 59 -18.40 -10.34 -24.87
CA LEU A 59 -18.82 -11.04 -26.09
C LEU A 59 -19.62 -10.13 -27.04
N ASN A 60 -20.54 -9.33 -26.52
CA ASN A 60 -21.34 -8.41 -27.34
C ASN A 60 -20.45 -7.32 -27.97
N LEU A 61 -19.58 -6.70 -27.18
CA LEU A 61 -18.62 -5.70 -27.66
C LEU A 61 -17.62 -6.29 -28.68
N HIS A 62 -17.24 -7.55 -28.49
CA HIS A 62 -16.38 -8.27 -29.43
C HIS A 62 -17.08 -8.46 -30.78
N ALA A 63 -18.36 -8.85 -30.74
CA ALA A 63 -19.18 -9.00 -31.95
C ALA A 63 -19.36 -7.67 -32.70
N THR A 64 -19.47 -6.55 -31.98
CA THR A 64 -19.52 -5.19 -32.56
C THR A 64 -18.15 -4.63 -32.95
N HIS A 65 -17.08 -5.43 -32.93
CA HIS A 65 -15.70 -5.05 -33.27
C HIS A 65 -15.09 -3.94 -32.39
N ASP A 66 -15.64 -3.67 -31.21
CA ASP A 66 -15.01 -2.81 -30.21
C ASP A 66 -14.04 -3.63 -29.35
N LEU A 67 -12.86 -3.89 -29.92
CA LEU A 67 -11.86 -4.77 -29.31
C LEU A 67 -11.28 -4.20 -28.01
N VAL A 68 -11.25 -2.88 -27.84
CA VAL A 68 -10.67 -2.22 -26.67
C VAL A 68 -11.57 -2.39 -25.46
N GLU A 69 -12.85 -2.04 -25.56
CA GLU A 69 -13.78 -2.19 -24.45
C GLU A 69 -14.15 -3.66 -24.21
N SER A 70 -14.18 -4.47 -25.26
CA SER A 70 -14.32 -5.92 -25.16
C SER A 70 -13.19 -6.53 -24.32
N GLY A 71 -11.93 -6.15 -24.56
CA GLY A 71 -10.78 -6.60 -23.78
C GLY A 71 -10.89 -6.28 -22.30
N LYS A 72 -11.31 -5.05 -21.95
CA LYS A 72 -11.55 -4.65 -20.55
C LYS A 72 -12.66 -5.47 -19.88
N ALA A 73 -13.74 -5.72 -20.62
CA ALA A 73 -14.85 -6.52 -20.13
C ALA A 73 -14.45 -7.99 -19.92
N PHE A 74 -13.64 -8.55 -20.81
CA PHE A 74 -13.07 -9.90 -20.63
C PHE A 74 -12.11 -9.96 -19.44
N ALA A 75 -11.23 -8.97 -19.26
CA ALA A 75 -10.35 -8.94 -18.09
C ALA A 75 -11.14 -8.98 -16.77
N ARG A 76 -12.26 -8.24 -16.69
CA ARG A 76 -13.15 -8.22 -15.51
C ARG A 76 -14.02 -9.49 -15.35
N SER A 77 -14.11 -10.34 -16.36
CA SER A 77 -14.84 -11.60 -16.27
C SER A 77 -13.96 -12.79 -15.88
N LEU A 78 -12.63 -12.60 -15.87
CA LEU A 78 -11.69 -13.64 -15.49
C LEU A 78 -11.88 -14.06 -14.02
N LYS A 79 -11.77 -15.36 -13.79
CA LYS A 79 -11.78 -15.98 -12.46
C LYS A 79 -10.53 -16.80 -12.28
N ILE A 80 -9.71 -16.42 -11.32
CA ILE A 80 -8.64 -17.29 -10.85
C ILE A 80 -9.28 -18.40 -10.03
N THR A 81 -8.98 -19.64 -10.38
CA THR A 81 -9.56 -20.82 -9.73
C THR A 81 -8.54 -21.50 -8.81
N GLY A 82 -9.02 -22.22 -7.79
CA GLY A 82 -8.14 -23.05 -6.96
C GLY A 82 -7.39 -24.14 -7.74
N ALA A 83 -7.85 -24.51 -8.95
CA ALA A 83 -7.08 -25.37 -9.85
C ALA A 83 -5.83 -24.67 -10.42
N MET A 84 -5.96 -23.40 -10.80
CA MET A 84 -4.85 -22.56 -11.26
C MET A 84 -3.84 -22.34 -10.13
N GLY A 85 -4.31 -21.99 -8.92
CA GLY A 85 -3.45 -21.84 -7.75
C GLY A 85 -2.67 -23.13 -7.40
N ARG A 86 -3.34 -24.29 -7.43
CA ARG A 86 -2.68 -25.59 -7.24
C ARG A 86 -1.65 -25.91 -8.33
N LYS A 87 -1.93 -25.54 -9.59
CA LYS A 87 -1.00 -25.74 -10.69
C LYS A 87 0.24 -24.85 -10.51
N LEU A 88 0.05 -23.57 -10.24
CA LEU A 88 1.12 -22.62 -9.91
C LEU A 88 1.99 -23.13 -8.76
N ARG A 89 1.39 -23.59 -7.65
CA ARG A 89 2.15 -24.14 -6.51
C ARG A 89 3.04 -25.31 -6.92
N ARG A 90 2.52 -26.25 -7.73
CA ARG A 90 3.31 -27.38 -8.23
C ARG A 90 4.43 -26.94 -9.17
N THR A 91 4.16 -25.95 -10.02
CA THR A 91 5.17 -25.38 -10.91
C THR A 91 6.28 -24.70 -10.10
N LEU A 92 5.92 -23.89 -9.09
CA LEU A 92 6.87 -23.20 -8.22
C LEU A 92 7.76 -24.16 -7.44
N LEU A 93 7.18 -25.17 -6.78
CA LEU A 93 7.95 -26.16 -6.04
C LEU A 93 8.92 -26.96 -6.94
N ARG A 94 8.67 -27.03 -8.25
CA ARG A 94 9.55 -27.68 -9.22
C ARG A 94 10.67 -26.76 -9.71
N VAL A 95 10.34 -25.51 -10.02
CA VAL A 95 11.28 -24.55 -10.64
C VAL A 95 12.14 -23.85 -9.58
N HIS A 96 11.58 -23.56 -8.41
CA HIS A 96 12.24 -22.88 -7.30
C HIS A 96 12.00 -23.62 -5.98
N PRO A 97 12.74 -24.73 -5.72
CA PRO A 97 12.54 -25.54 -4.52
C PRO A 97 12.89 -24.82 -3.21
N THR A 98 13.58 -23.68 -3.28
CA THR A 98 13.91 -22.84 -2.12
C THR A 98 12.76 -21.93 -1.68
N ILE A 99 11.73 -21.74 -2.51
CA ILE A 99 10.57 -20.91 -2.17
C ILE A 99 9.61 -21.73 -1.31
N GLU A 100 9.35 -21.23 -0.10
CA GLU A 100 8.35 -21.83 0.77
C GLU A 100 6.94 -21.51 0.27
N CYS A 101 6.09 -22.54 0.19
CA CYS A 101 4.69 -22.41 -0.22
C CYS A 101 3.77 -22.86 0.93
N ILE A 102 3.05 -21.91 1.53
CA ILE A 102 2.07 -22.15 2.61
C ILE A 102 0.66 -22.13 2.00
N VAL A 103 -0.22 -23.01 2.47
CA VAL A 103 -1.64 -22.96 2.12
C VAL A 103 -2.40 -22.54 3.35
N ALA A 104 -3.06 -21.38 3.28
CA ALA A 104 -3.90 -20.89 4.37
C ALA A 104 -5.05 -21.89 4.63
N PRO A 105 -5.59 -21.98 5.86
CA PRO A 105 -6.78 -22.77 6.12
C PRO A 105 -7.99 -22.29 5.28
N TYR A 106 -8.11 -20.97 5.16
CA TYR A 106 -9.15 -20.31 4.36
C TYR A 106 -8.56 -19.16 3.53
N GLU A 107 -8.47 -17.96 4.08
CA GLU A 107 -8.03 -16.75 3.37
C GLU A 107 -6.52 -16.54 3.46
N ALA A 108 -5.89 -16.24 2.33
CA ALA A 108 -4.46 -15.94 2.27
C ALA A 108 -4.10 -14.70 3.10
N ASP A 109 -4.94 -13.66 3.07
CA ASP A 109 -4.67 -12.42 3.79
C ASP A 109 -4.61 -12.60 5.32
N ALA A 110 -5.46 -13.47 5.87
CA ALA A 110 -5.46 -13.77 7.29
C ALA A 110 -4.18 -14.51 7.71
N GLU A 111 -3.71 -15.42 6.86
CA GLU A 111 -2.45 -16.13 7.05
C GLU A 111 -1.25 -15.17 6.92
N LEU A 112 -1.24 -14.29 5.92
CA LEU A 112 -0.21 -13.25 5.77
C LEU A 112 -0.13 -12.35 7.01
N ALA A 113 -1.27 -11.94 7.57
CA ALA A 113 -1.31 -11.18 8.83
C ALA A 113 -0.75 -11.98 10.01
N HIS A 114 -1.09 -13.26 10.12
CA HIS A 114 -0.57 -14.14 11.17
C HIS A 114 0.96 -14.30 11.09
N LEU A 115 1.50 -14.52 9.90
CA LEU A 115 2.95 -14.64 9.67
C LEU A 115 3.69 -13.34 10.00
N SER A 116 3.09 -12.18 9.69
CA SER A 116 3.65 -10.88 10.07
C SER A 116 3.65 -10.68 11.59
N LEU A 117 2.54 -10.97 12.27
CA LEU A 117 2.40 -10.77 13.72
C LEU A 117 3.28 -11.70 14.55
N THR A 118 3.62 -12.87 14.02
CA THR A 118 4.51 -13.85 14.66
C THR A 118 5.99 -13.60 14.37
N ASN A 119 6.32 -12.56 13.60
CA ASN A 119 7.66 -12.28 13.08
C ASN A 119 8.24 -13.43 12.25
N TYR A 120 7.40 -14.18 11.53
CA TYR A 120 7.84 -15.19 10.57
C TYR A 120 8.33 -14.56 9.26
N VAL A 121 7.76 -13.40 8.88
CA VAL A 121 8.17 -12.61 7.71
C VAL A 121 8.39 -11.15 8.08
N ASP A 122 9.35 -10.51 7.41
CA ASP A 122 9.64 -9.09 7.59
C ASP A 122 8.64 -8.17 6.86
N ILE A 123 8.17 -8.59 5.69
CA ILE A 123 7.33 -7.80 4.78
C ILE A 123 6.24 -8.68 4.17
N VAL A 124 5.01 -8.15 4.15
CA VAL A 124 3.87 -8.74 3.44
C VAL A 124 3.62 -7.95 2.17
N ILE A 125 3.51 -8.66 1.04
CA ILE A 125 3.12 -8.10 -0.26
C ILE A 125 1.80 -8.77 -0.67
N SER A 126 0.75 -7.98 -0.86
CA SER A 126 -0.54 -8.45 -1.41
C SER A 126 -1.03 -7.47 -2.47
N GLU A 127 -1.63 -8.00 -3.54
CA GLU A 127 -2.26 -7.21 -4.61
C GLU A 127 -3.73 -6.90 -4.29
N ASP A 128 -4.42 -7.81 -3.59
CA ASP A 128 -5.79 -7.59 -3.09
C ASP A 128 -5.71 -7.27 -1.59
N SER A 129 -5.91 -5.99 -1.26
CA SER A 129 -5.75 -5.45 0.09
C SER A 129 -6.98 -5.62 1.00
N ASP A 130 -7.91 -6.50 0.64
CA ASP A 130 -9.24 -6.62 1.27
C ASP A 130 -9.16 -6.84 2.80
N LEU A 131 -8.05 -7.41 3.30
CA LEU A 131 -7.85 -7.76 4.72
C LEU A 131 -6.50 -7.28 5.33
N ILE A 132 -5.86 -6.24 4.76
CA ILE A 132 -4.75 -5.50 5.42
C ILE A 132 -5.09 -4.90 6.83
N PRO A 133 -6.35 -4.75 7.32
CA PRO A 133 -6.61 -4.20 8.64
C PRO A 133 -6.04 -4.97 9.85
N TYR A 134 -5.49 -6.18 9.68
CA TYR A 134 -5.00 -7.03 10.77
C TYR A 134 -3.53 -6.79 11.17
N GLY A 135 -3.08 -5.53 11.15
CA GLY A 135 -1.83 -5.16 11.82
C GLY A 135 -0.54 -5.51 11.07
N CYS A 136 -0.59 -5.73 9.75
CA CYS A 136 0.63 -5.74 8.92
C CYS A 136 1.29 -4.36 8.99
N ALA A 137 2.47 -4.31 9.59
CA ALA A 137 3.15 -3.06 9.99
C ALA A 137 3.52 -2.10 8.83
N THR A 138 3.46 -2.56 7.57
CA THR A 138 4.25 -1.94 6.50
C THR A 138 3.44 -1.30 5.35
N ALA A 139 2.12 -1.47 5.28
CA ALA A 139 1.35 -1.08 4.07
C ALA A 139 0.65 0.30 4.14
N THR A 140 0.49 0.91 5.33
CA THR A 140 -0.42 2.05 5.51
C THR A 140 0.23 3.44 5.48
N ALA A 141 1.55 3.54 5.59
CA ALA A 141 2.22 4.82 5.80
C ALA A 141 2.31 5.70 4.55
N MET A 142 2.51 5.10 3.36
CA MET A 142 2.66 5.89 2.12
C MET A 142 1.33 6.40 1.56
N HIS A 143 0.22 5.68 1.76
CA HIS A 143 -1.07 6.07 1.21
C HIS A 143 -1.70 7.29 1.91
N SER A 144 -1.40 7.53 3.19
CA SER A 144 -2.05 8.61 3.96
C SER A 144 -1.62 10.02 3.53
N ASN A 145 -0.41 10.18 2.97
CA ASN A 145 0.14 11.48 2.60
C ASN A 145 0.47 11.64 1.10
N MET A 146 0.00 10.73 0.24
CA MET A 146 0.14 10.85 -1.23
C MET A 146 -0.41 12.17 -1.78
N GLY A 147 -1.48 12.71 -1.19
CA GLY A 147 -2.04 14.01 -1.59
C GLY A 147 -1.08 15.17 -1.35
N LYS A 148 -0.48 15.25 -0.16
CA LYS A 148 0.50 16.28 0.19
C LYS A 148 1.76 16.15 -0.68
N LEU A 149 2.29 14.94 -0.80
CA LEU A 149 3.48 14.67 -1.60
C LEU A 149 3.26 14.98 -3.09
N GLY A 150 2.08 14.67 -3.63
CA GLY A 150 1.71 14.98 -5.01
C GLY A 150 1.64 16.49 -5.27
N VAL A 151 1.01 17.27 -4.38
CA VAL A 151 0.96 18.73 -4.50
C VAL A 151 2.37 19.33 -4.42
N THR A 152 3.20 18.83 -3.49
CA THR A 152 4.60 19.25 -3.37
C THR A 152 5.41 18.92 -4.63
N ALA A 153 5.22 17.73 -5.23
CA ALA A 153 5.90 17.36 -6.47
C ALA A 153 5.50 18.27 -7.65
N VAL A 154 4.21 18.62 -7.76
CA VAL A 154 3.73 19.58 -8.78
C VAL A 154 4.32 20.97 -8.55
N PHE A 155 4.37 21.43 -7.30
CA PHE A 155 5.02 22.70 -6.95
C PHE A 155 6.51 22.70 -7.32
N GLY A 156 7.24 21.62 -7.01
CA GLY A 156 8.64 21.46 -7.42
C GLY A 156 8.83 21.45 -8.94
N ALA A 157 7.97 20.75 -9.67
CA ALA A 157 7.97 20.75 -11.12
C ALA A 157 7.81 22.17 -11.69
N ILE A 158 6.89 22.97 -11.14
CA ILE A 158 6.70 24.38 -11.53
C ILE A 158 7.94 25.22 -11.21
N MET A 159 8.54 25.05 -10.03
CA MET A 159 9.75 25.78 -9.65
C MET A 159 10.91 25.46 -10.60
N ILE A 160 11.16 24.17 -10.85
CA ILE A 160 12.21 23.72 -11.78
C ILE A 160 11.91 24.22 -13.19
N TYR A 161 10.64 24.28 -13.59
CA TYR A 161 10.25 24.83 -14.89
C TYR A 161 10.58 26.32 -15.01
N ILE A 162 10.33 27.12 -13.97
CA ILE A 162 10.69 28.55 -13.95
C ILE A 162 12.20 28.72 -14.08
N PHE A 163 13.01 27.96 -13.34
CA PHE A 163 14.46 27.99 -13.51
C PHE A 163 14.85 27.56 -14.95
N SER A 164 14.29 26.47 -15.48
CA SER A 164 14.59 26.04 -16.85
C SER A 164 14.21 27.07 -17.91
N LEU A 165 13.16 27.86 -17.71
CA LEU A 165 12.79 28.97 -18.59
C LEU A 165 13.83 30.10 -18.55
N VAL A 166 14.24 30.50 -17.35
CA VAL A 166 15.26 31.54 -17.15
C VAL A 166 16.59 31.07 -17.76
N GLY A 167 17.00 29.83 -17.50
CA GLY A 167 18.19 29.24 -18.11
C GLY A 167 18.11 29.16 -19.62
N PHE A 168 16.96 28.78 -20.18
CA PHE A 168 16.76 28.71 -21.63
C PHE A 168 16.84 30.08 -22.31
N PHE A 169 16.36 31.16 -21.70
CA PHE A 169 16.39 32.49 -22.32
C PHE A 169 17.65 33.30 -22.05
N LEU A 170 18.26 33.14 -20.87
CA LEU A 170 19.42 33.94 -20.44
C LEU A 170 20.75 33.21 -20.61
N LEU A 171 20.76 31.87 -20.44
CA LEU A 171 21.97 31.05 -20.34
C LEU A 171 22.07 29.97 -21.44
N GLN A 172 21.32 30.12 -22.55
CA GLN A 172 21.26 29.09 -23.60
C GLN A 172 22.65 28.71 -24.14
N ALA A 173 23.51 29.70 -24.37
CA ALA A 173 24.84 29.49 -24.91
C ALA A 173 25.74 28.66 -23.98
N GLU A 174 25.49 28.68 -22.67
CA GLU A 174 26.26 27.89 -21.69
C GLU A 174 25.64 26.51 -21.41
N LEU A 175 24.41 26.27 -21.86
CA LEU A 175 23.70 25.00 -21.65
C LEU A 175 23.82 24.05 -22.84
N GLU A 176 24.21 24.55 -24.01
CA GLU A 176 24.45 23.75 -25.21
C GLU A 176 25.90 23.25 -25.28
N SER A 177 26.11 21.96 -25.57
CA SER A 177 27.46 21.39 -25.72
C SER A 177 28.11 21.79 -27.05
N GLU A 178 29.40 22.13 -27.04
CA GLU A 178 30.18 22.47 -28.26
C GLU A 178 30.23 21.35 -29.30
N ASP A 179 30.18 20.07 -28.88
CA ASP A 179 30.40 18.92 -29.78
C ASP A 179 29.19 18.54 -30.65
N HIS A 180 28.04 19.23 -30.55
CA HIS A 180 26.79 19.01 -31.33
C HIS A 180 26.25 17.57 -31.41
N THR A 181 26.88 16.58 -30.76
CA THR A 181 26.47 15.17 -30.84
C THR A 181 25.30 14.85 -29.91
N VAL A 182 25.09 15.64 -28.85
CA VAL A 182 23.92 15.57 -27.98
C VAL A 182 23.52 16.96 -27.48
N SER A 183 22.58 17.63 -28.17
CA SER A 183 22.04 18.91 -27.70
C SER A 183 21.12 18.68 -26.49
N HIS A 184 21.58 19.09 -25.31
CA HIS A 184 20.77 19.25 -24.12
C HIS A 184 20.39 20.73 -24.02
N CYS A 185 19.08 21.08 -24.01
CA CYS A 185 18.57 22.46 -23.97
C CYS A 185 18.41 23.24 -25.31
N SER A 186 18.42 22.61 -26.50
CA SER A 186 18.00 23.34 -27.74
C SER A 186 16.49 23.61 -27.83
N THR A 187 15.69 22.80 -27.15
CA THR A 187 14.26 23.05 -26.99
C THR A 187 13.92 23.22 -25.51
N LEU A 188 12.87 24.00 -25.22
CA LEU A 188 12.42 24.21 -23.84
C LEU A 188 12.14 22.89 -23.11
N LEU A 189 11.57 21.90 -23.79
CA LEU A 189 11.30 20.58 -23.22
C LEU A 189 12.59 19.82 -22.87
N GLN A 190 13.60 19.87 -23.76
CA GLN A 190 14.91 19.28 -23.47
C GLN A 190 15.59 20.03 -22.32
N CYS A 191 15.46 21.35 -22.25
CA CYS A 191 16.02 22.12 -21.16
C CYS A 191 15.38 21.74 -19.83
N TYR A 192 14.05 21.72 -19.76
CA TYR A 192 13.32 21.31 -18.56
C TYR A 192 13.68 19.88 -18.10
N THR A 193 13.78 18.93 -19.03
CA THR A 193 14.18 17.55 -18.69
C THR A 193 15.65 17.44 -18.26
N THR A 194 16.54 18.30 -18.79
CA THR A 194 17.94 18.45 -18.34
C THR A 194 17.99 18.97 -16.90
N TYR A 195 17.16 19.96 -16.55
CA TYR A 195 17.06 20.48 -15.18
C TYR A 195 16.49 19.45 -14.20
N ILE A 196 15.49 18.67 -14.59
CA ILE A 196 14.99 17.57 -13.75
C ILE A 196 16.09 16.53 -13.52
N ARG A 197 16.75 16.08 -14.60
CA ARG A 197 17.71 14.98 -14.52
C ARG A 197 19.00 15.41 -13.85
N TYR A 198 19.70 16.39 -14.41
CA TYR A 198 21.02 16.77 -13.95
C TYR A 198 20.98 17.86 -12.90
N GLY A 199 19.98 18.75 -12.93
CA GLY A 199 19.81 19.75 -11.89
C GLY A 199 19.48 19.13 -10.52
N LEU A 200 18.65 18.09 -10.45
CA LEU A 200 18.32 17.44 -9.17
C LEU A 200 19.31 16.34 -8.74
N LEU A 201 19.90 15.60 -9.68
CA LEU A 201 20.76 14.46 -9.36
C LEU A 201 22.23 14.84 -9.13
N SER A 202 22.69 15.97 -9.68
CA SER A 202 24.05 16.45 -9.45
C SER A 202 24.10 17.14 -8.09
N GLY A 203 25.06 16.74 -7.24
CA GLY A 203 25.12 17.16 -5.83
C GLY A 203 25.22 18.68 -5.61
N GLY A 204 25.77 19.42 -6.58
CA GLY A 204 25.85 20.89 -6.57
C GLY A 204 24.74 21.61 -7.35
N GLY A 205 23.73 20.90 -7.85
CA GLY A 205 22.66 21.49 -8.67
C GLY A 205 23.04 21.64 -10.15
N ILE A 206 22.33 22.52 -10.86
CA ILE A 206 22.55 22.71 -12.31
C ILE A 206 23.91 23.32 -12.65
N GLY A 207 24.47 24.16 -11.76
CA GLY A 207 25.78 24.77 -11.96
C GLY A 207 26.90 23.73 -12.05
N ASP A 208 26.84 22.71 -11.19
CA ASP A 208 27.78 21.58 -11.19
C ASP A 208 27.72 20.82 -12.51
N TYR A 209 26.53 20.57 -13.05
CA TYR A 209 26.38 19.94 -14.37
C TYR A 209 27.02 20.77 -15.49
N ILE A 210 26.75 22.08 -15.54
CA ILE A 210 27.27 22.93 -16.61
C ILE A 210 28.80 23.05 -16.51
N SER A 211 29.35 23.23 -15.31
CA SER A 211 30.81 23.36 -15.16
C SER A 211 31.56 22.04 -15.29
N SER A 212 31.03 20.92 -14.78
CA SER A 212 31.75 19.63 -14.81
C SER A 212 31.48 18.78 -16.05
N THR A 213 30.27 18.84 -16.60
CA THR A 213 29.86 17.97 -17.73
C THR A 213 29.93 18.70 -19.06
N LEU A 214 29.55 19.98 -19.10
CA LEU A 214 29.68 20.79 -20.31
C LEU A 214 31.02 21.52 -20.40
N ASN A 215 31.87 21.43 -19.37
CA ASN A 215 33.16 22.13 -19.27
C ASN A 215 33.04 23.65 -19.44
N HIS A 216 31.88 24.23 -19.11
CA HIS A 216 31.67 25.67 -19.10
C HIS A 216 31.91 26.20 -17.69
N GLU A 217 33.20 26.40 -17.38
CA GLU A 217 33.63 26.95 -16.11
C GLU A 217 33.27 28.44 -15.98
N LEU A 218 33.16 28.91 -14.73
CA LEU A 218 32.93 30.32 -14.43
C LEU A 218 34.19 31.13 -14.74
N GLU A 219 34.24 31.72 -15.94
CA GLU A 219 35.35 32.59 -16.36
C GLU A 219 35.22 34.01 -15.77
N PHE A 220 36.32 34.54 -15.23
CA PHE A 220 36.38 35.91 -14.68
C PHE A 220 36.57 37.01 -15.72
N ASP A 221 36.72 36.66 -17.01
CA ASP A 221 37.00 37.63 -18.08
C ASP A 221 35.84 38.60 -18.29
N ASN A 222 34.61 38.14 -18.08
CA ASN A 222 33.39 38.93 -18.15
C ASN A 222 32.70 39.00 -16.78
N PRO A 223 32.97 40.04 -15.97
CA PRO A 223 32.46 40.12 -14.60
C PRO A 223 30.93 40.12 -14.52
N GLU A 224 30.24 40.74 -15.50
CA GLU A 224 28.77 40.77 -15.52
C GLU A 224 28.16 39.37 -15.68
N ARG A 225 28.64 38.59 -16.65
CA ARG A 225 28.18 37.20 -16.87
C ARG A 225 28.57 36.27 -15.74
N TYR A 226 29.77 36.45 -15.18
CA TYR A 226 30.23 35.70 -14.02
C TYR A 226 29.25 35.85 -12.85
N PHE A 227 28.87 37.08 -12.50
CA PHE A 227 27.96 37.32 -11.38
C PHE A 227 26.53 36.85 -11.68
N GLU A 228 26.05 37.05 -12.91
CA GLU A 228 24.74 36.54 -13.34
C GLU A 228 24.66 35.02 -13.16
N ARG A 229 25.68 34.29 -13.66
CA ARG A 229 25.72 32.84 -13.57
C ARG A 229 25.91 32.34 -12.14
N LEU A 230 26.78 32.96 -11.36
CA LEU A 230 27.01 32.62 -9.95
C LEU A 230 25.73 32.77 -9.12
N VAL A 231 25.02 33.89 -9.27
CA VAL A 231 23.76 34.14 -8.56
C VAL A 231 22.70 33.12 -8.98
N TYR A 232 22.63 32.80 -10.27
CA TYR A 232 21.70 31.81 -10.79
C TYR A 232 21.94 30.40 -10.23
N ASP A 233 23.19 29.92 -10.26
CA ASP A 233 23.57 28.60 -9.75
C ASP A 233 23.32 28.49 -8.23
N MET A 234 23.69 29.53 -7.48
CA MET A 234 23.45 29.62 -6.04
C MET A 234 21.96 29.64 -5.70
N ALA A 235 21.16 30.41 -6.46
CA ALA A 235 19.72 30.47 -6.28
C ALA A 235 19.07 29.11 -6.52
N PHE A 236 19.45 28.40 -7.59
CA PHE A 236 18.96 27.05 -7.84
C PHE A 236 19.33 26.08 -6.72
N PHE A 237 20.59 26.09 -6.26
CA PHE A 237 21.06 25.23 -5.18
C PHE A 237 20.32 25.47 -3.86
N VAL A 238 20.15 26.73 -3.45
CA VAL A 238 19.46 27.04 -2.19
C VAL A 238 17.96 26.72 -2.31
N VAL A 239 17.31 27.17 -3.38
CA VAL A 239 15.85 27.08 -3.50
C VAL A 239 15.38 25.65 -3.81
N VAL A 240 16.01 24.96 -4.76
CA VAL A 240 15.55 23.65 -5.25
C VAL A 240 16.21 22.52 -4.46
N ILE A 241 17.52 22.54 -4.28
CA ILE A 241 18.22 21.43 -3.61
C ILE A 241 18.06 21.55 -2.09
N THR A 242 18.38 22.70 -1.51
CA THR A 242 18.39 22.84 -0.05
C THR A 242 16.98 22.99 0.53
N LEU A 243 16.16 23.92 0.04
CA LEU A 243 14.85 24.15 0.64
C LEU A 243 13.82 23.11 0.19
N PHE A 244 13.67 22.88 -1.11
CA PHE A 244 12.61 22.03 -1.63
C PHE A 244 12.81 20.53 -1.33
N LEU A 245 14.01 19.96 -1.51
CA LEU A 245 14.24 18.53 -1.16
C LEU A 245 14.13 18.28 0.35
N ASN A 246 14.62 19.19 1.20
CA ASN A 246 14.46 19.06 2.65
C ASN A 246 12.99 19.21 3.09
N MET A 247 12.20 20.01 2.39
CA MET A 247 10.75 20.09 2.61
C MET A 247 10.06 18.75 2.30
N ILE A 248 10.44 18.07 1.19
CA ILE A 248 9.92 16.73 0.87
C ILE A 248 10.26 15.73 1.98
N GLN A 249 11.52 15.70 2.44
CA GLN A 249 11.94 14.83 3.55
C GLN A 249 11.15 15.14 4.83
N GLY A 250 10.91 16.42 5.12
CA GLY A 250 10.08 16.84 6.26
C GLY A 250 8.65 16.30 6.20
N ILE A 251 8.00 16.35 5.04
CA ILE A 251 6.65 15.79 4.84
C ILE A 251 6.64 14.26 5.03
N ILE A 252 7.70 13.59 4.56
CA ILE A 252 7.84 12.14 4.73
C ILE A 252 8.03 11.77 6.21
N ILE A 253 8.86 12.51 6.96
CA ILE A 253 9.06 12.28 8.39
C ILE A 253 7.77 12.53 9.18
N ASP A 254 7.02 13.58 8.85
CA ASP A 254 5.70 13.86 9.45
C ASP A 254 4.71 12.71 9.18
N ALA A 255 4.74 12.13 7.98
CA ALA A 255 3.94 10.96 7.65
C ALA A 255 4.23 9.77 8.56
N PHE A 256 5.51 9.41 8.70
CA PHE A 256 5.90 8.28 9.54
C PHE A 256 5.62 8.55 11.03
N THR A 257 5.80 9.79 11.47
CA THR A 257 5.53 10.20 12.85
C THR A 257 4.05 10.08 13.18
N SER A 258 3.15 10.59 12.32
CA SER A 258 1.71 10.49 12.54
C SER A 258 1.19 9.04 12.53
N VAL A 259 1.72 8.18 11.67
CA VAL A 259 1.37 6.75 11.62
C VAL A 259 1.82 6.05 12.91
N ARG A 260 3.02 6.39 13.39
CA ARG A 260 3.52 5.88 14.67
C ARG A 260 2.65 6.34 15.84
N GLU A 261 2.31 7.63 15.89
CA GLU A 261 1.46 8.21 16.93
C GLU A 261 0.07 7.55 16.98
N GLN A 262 -0.56 7.30 15.83
CA GLN A 262 -1.83 6.58 15.77
C GLN A 262 -1.71 5.14 16.29
N THR A 263 -0.60 4.47 15.99
CA THR A 263 -0.34 3.11 16.45
C THR A 263 -0.14 3.08 17.98
N GLU A 264 0.63 4.03 18.52
CA GLU A 264 0.82 4.19 19.95
C GLU A 264 -0.49 4.56 20.66
N THR A 265 -1.30 5.46 20.09
CA THR A 265 -2.61 5.86 20.63
C THR A 265 -3.58 4.68 20.71
N LYS A 266 -3.65 3.85 19.65
CA LYS A 266 -4.47 2.62 19.66
C LYS A 266 -3.99 1.63 20.73
N ALA A 267 -2.67 1.46 20.87
CA ALA A 267 -2.09 0.60 21.89
C ALA A 267 -2.36 1.12 23.31
N ALA A 268 -2.30 2.45 23.52
CA ALA A 268 -2.63 3.10 24.78
C ALA A 268 -4.11 2.90 25.15
N LEU A 269 -5.03 3.14 24.22
CA LEU A 269 -6.48 2.93 24.43
C LEU A 269 -6.79 1.49 24.88
N LYS A 270 -6.14 0.49 24.25
CA LYS A 270 -6.29 -0.93 24.63
C LYS A 270 -5.77 -1.23 26.04
N ARG A 271 -4.77 -0.48 26.53
CA ARG A 271 -4.19 -0.63 27.88
C ARG A 271 -4.96 0.12 28.95
N GLU A 272 -5.69 1.16 28.59
CA GLU A 272 -6.35 2.07 29.52
C GLU A 272 -7.83 1.80 29.70
N ARG A 273 -8.50 1.18 28.73
CA ARG A 273 -9.94 0.93 28.76
C ARG A 273 -10.28 -0.45 28.22
N CYS A 274 -11.32 -1.06 28.75
CA CYS A 274 -11.85 -2.29 28.20
C CYS A 274 -12.63 -2.00 26.90
N LEU A 275 -12.33 -2.71 25.82
CA LEU A 275 -12.95 -2.49 24.50
C LEU A 275 -14.46 -2.79 24.49
N VAL A 276 -14.92 -3.69 25.36
CA VAL A 276 -16.31 -4.13 25.41
C VAL A 276 -17.17 -3.15 26.21
N CYS A 277 -16.83 -2.93 27.47
CA CYS A 277 -17.64 -2.09 28.37
C CYS A 277 -17.20 -0.62 28.44
N ASN A 278 -16.04 -0.25 27.86
CA ASN A 278 -15.48 1.11 27.89
C ASN A 278 -15.14 1.65 29.31
N ARG A 279 -15.13 0.79 30.34
CA ARG A 279 -14.64 1.14 31.69
C ARG A 279 -13.13 1.36 31.66
N SER A 280 -12.66 2.36 32.42
CA SER A 280 -11.22 2.60 32.58
C SER A 280 -10.56 1.50 33.41
N ARG A 281 -9.28 1.27 33.12
CA ARG A 281 -8.42 0.37 33.89
C ARG A 281 -8.41 0.73 35.36
N SER A 282 -8.32 2.03 35.67
CA SER A 282 -8.34 2.51 37.06
C SER A 282 -9.61 2.09 37.80
N ALA A 283 -10.78 2.24 37.18
CA ALA A 283 -12.04 1.87 37.81
C ALA A 283 -12.15 0.36 38.08
N ILE A 284 -11.67 -0.46 37.13
CA ILE A 284 -11.68 -1.93 37.26
C ILE A 284 -10.66 -2.41 38.30
N GLU A 285 -9.47 -1.81 38.34
CA GLU A 285 -8.45 -2.17 39.33
C GLU A 285 -8.88 -1.79 40.76
N VAL A 286 -9.53 -0.63 40.95
CA VAL A 286 -10.04 -0.21 42.27
C VAL A 286 -11.09 -1.20 42.80
N GLU A 287 -12.09 -1.53 41.99
CA GLU A 287 -13.13 -2.52 42.34
C GLU A 287 -12.52 -3.92 42.61
N GLY A 288 -11.49 -4.26 41.85
CA GLY A 288 -10.66 -5.43 42.07
C GLY A 288 -10.03 -5.49 43.45
N VAL A 289 -9.35 -4.40 43.85
CA VAL A 289 -8.69 -4.28 45.15
C VAL A 289 -9.70 -4.33 46.30
N GLU A 290 -10.85 -3.66 46.16
CA GLU A 290 -11.96 -3.74 47.14
C GLU A 290 -12.47 -5.17 47.32
N SER A 291 -12.40 -5.97 46.25
CA SER A 291 -12.80 -7.39 46.24
C SER A 291 -11.65 -8.35 46.57
N GLY A 292 -10.47 -7.85 46.97
CA GLY A 292 -9.30 -8.64 47.34
C GLY A 292 -8.55 -9.29 46.16
N LEU A 293 -8.77 -8.80 44.95
CA LEU A 293 -8.22 -9.33 43.70
C LEU A 293 -7.16 -8.38 43.12
N LEU A 294 -6.07 -8.96 42.64
CA LEU A 294 -5.00 -8.25 41.93
C LEU A 294 -5.09 -8.51 40.42
N ASN A 295 -4.56 -7.57 39.62
CA ASN A 295 -4.58 -7.64 38.15
C ASN A 295 -5.99 -7.78 37.57
N SER A 296 -6.94 -7.07 38.16
CA SER A 296 -8.37 -7.23 37.83
C SER A 296 -8.67 -6.77 36.41
N PHE A 297 -7.91 -5.81 35.86
CA PHE A 297 -8.08 -5.42 34.46
C PHE A 297 -7.69 -6.52 33.48
N ALA A 298 -6.59 -7.23 33.72
CA ALA A 298 -6.14 -8.31 32.85
C ALA A 298 -7.19 -9.43 32.81
N ARG A 299 -7.66 -9.86 33.99
CA ARG A 299 -8.72 -10.86 34.13
C ARG A 299 -10.03 -10.42 33.49
N HIS A 300 -10.44 -9.18 33.73
CA HIS A 300 -11.62 -8.61 33.10
C HIS A 300 -11.55 -8.66 31.57
N THR A 301 -10.40 -8.36 30.95
CA THR A 301 -10.27 -8.40 29.48
C THR A 301 -10.03 -9.80 28.89
N GLN A 302 -9.58 -10.77 29.68
CA GLN A 302 -9.24 -12.12 29.21
C GLN A 302 -10.34 -13.15 29.49
N ASP A 303 -11.03 -13.02 30.61
CA ASP A 303 -12.00 -14.00 31.10
C ASP A 303 -13.44 -13.49 30.92
N GLU A 304 -13.73 -12.27 31.37
CA GLU A 304 -15.10 -11.71 31.37
C GLU A 304 -15.45 -11.07 30.01
N HIS A 305 -14.65 -10.10 29.58
CA HIS A 305 -14.83 -9.29 28.38
C HIS A 305 -13.77 -9.59 27.32
N ASN A 306 -13.55 -10.87 27.07
CA ASN A 306 -12.69 -11.31 25.98
C ASN A 306 -13.34 -11.00 24.63
N PHE A 307 -12.72 -10.13 23.86
CA PHE A 307 -13.20 -9.73 22.54
C PHE A 307 -13.47 -10.93 21.61
N PHE A 308 -12.61 -11.96 21.63
CA PHE A 308 -12.76 -13.13 20.76
C PHE A 308 -13.94 -14.02 21.19
N HIS A 309 -14.26 -14.07 22.49
CA HIS A 309 -15.44 -14.82 22.94
C HIS A 309 -16.74 -14.24 22.36
N TYR A 310 -16.85 -12.92 22.24
CA TYR A 310 -18.01 -12.31 21.55
C TYR A 310 -18.08 -12.70 20.08
N PHE A 311 -16.95 -12.69 19.38
CA PHE A 311 -16.88 -13.13 17.97
C PHE A 311 -17.31 -14.59 17.81
N TYR A 312 -16.74 -15.50 18.62
CA TYR A 312 -17.09 -16.92 18.59
C TYR A 312 -18.54 -17.16 18.98
N TYR A 313 -19.07 -16.40 19.95
CA TYR A 313 -20.46 -16.50 20.36
C TYR A 313 -21.42 -16.07 19.24
N ILE A 314 -21.14 -14.96 18.55
CA ILE A 314 -21.94 -14.51 17.39
C ILE A 314 -21.95 -15.60 16.31
N GLN A 315 -20.78 -16.17 15.99
CA GLN A 315 -20.69 -17.26 15.02
C GLN A 315 -21.47 -18.50 15.48
N HIS A 316 -21.37 -18.87 16.76
CA HIS A 316 -22.06 -20.00 17.36
C HIS A 316 -23.59 -19.86 17.24
N VAL A 317 -24.16 -18.74 17.69
CA VAL A 317 -25.62 -18.53 17.66
C VAL A 317 -26.17 -18.37 16.25
N THR A 318 -25.36 -17.86 15.30
CA THR A 318 -25.77 -17.71 13.89
C THR A 318 -25.74 -19.05 13.15
N ALA A 319 -24.87 -19.98 13.56
CA ALA A 319 -24.76 -21.31 12.94
C ALA A 319 -25.73 -22.34 13.54
N LYS A 320 -26.28 -22.08 14.72
CA LYS A 320 -27.18 -22.99 15.45
C LYS A 320 -28.59 -23.00 14.82
N ASP A 321 -29.29 -24.13 14.88
CA ASP A 321 -30.66 -24.23 14.39
C ASP A 321 -31.59 -23.31 15.22
N PRO A 322 -32.48 -22.51 14.60
CA PRO A 322 -33.40 -21.64 15.31
C PRO A 322 -34.25 -22.33 16.38
N LYS A 323 -34.53 -23.63 16.24
CA LYS A 323 -35.31 -24.41 17.22
C LYS A 323 -34.50 -24.83 18.44
N ASP A 324 -33.18 -24.83 18.34
CA ASP A 324 -32.26 -25.23 19.41
C ASP A 324 -31.73 -24.02 20.20
N LEU A 325 -32.13 -22.80 19.83
CA LEU A 325 -31.78 -21.57 20.55
C LEU A 325 -32.51 -21.52 21.89
N ASN A 326 -31.76 -21.25 22.96
CA ASN A 326 -32.37 -20.89 24.24
C ASN A 326 -32.93 -19.45 24.19
N GLY A 327 -33.59 -19.02 25.27
CA GLY A 327 -34.21 -17.68 25.32
C GLY A 327 -33.21 -16.53 25.19
N ILE A 328 -32.01 -16.67 25.76
CA ILE A 328 -30.96 -15.63 25.72
C ILE A 328 -30.32 -15.58 24.32
N GLU A 329 -30.02 -16.74 23.74
CA GLU A 329 -29.50 -16.86 22.39
C GLU A 329 -30.50 -16.29 21.37
N SER A 330 -31.79 -16.60 21.52
CA SER A 330 -32.85 -16.05 20.67
C SER A 330 -32.93 -14.52 20.77
N TYR A 331 -32.83 -13.97 21.98
CA TYR A 331 -32.77 -12.53 22.21
C TYR A 331 -31.58 -11.89 21.48
N VAL A 332 -30.38 -12.46 21.60
CA VAL A 332 -29.18 -11.95 20.92
C VAL A 332 -29.31 -12.06 19.41
N VAL A 333 -29.83 -13.17 18.88
CA VAL A 333 -30.05 -13.36 17.44
C VAL A 333 -31.01 -12.32 16.88
N ASP A 334 -32.09 -11.99 17.59
CA ASP A 334 -33.02 -10.94 17.15
C ASP A 334 -32.39 -9.54 17.20
N LYS A 335 -31.55 -9.27 18.20
CA LYS A 335 -30.74 -8.04 18.27
C LYS A 335 -29.74 -7.94 17.10
N LEU A 336 -29.08 -9.04 16.75
CA LEU A 336 -28.19 -9.11 15.59
C LEU A 336 -28.93 -8.85 14.26
N LYS A 337 -30.13 -9.42 14.07
CA LYS A 337 -30.96 -9.17 12.87
C LYS A 337 -31.37 -7.71 12.74
N THR A 338 -31.69 -7.07 13.87
CA THR A 338 -32.10 -5.65 13.93
C THR A 338 -30.92 -4.68 13.97
N GLN A 339 -29.68 -5.19 13.95
CA GLN A 339 -28.44 -4.43 14.11
C GLN A 339 -28.36 -3.62 15.41
N ASP A 340 -29.09 -4.05 16.43
CA ASP A 340 -29.11 -3.43 17.76
C ASP A 340 -28.01 -4.04 18.64
N MET A 341 -27.07 -3.20 19.10
CA MET A 341 -25.91 -3.61 19.90
C MET A 341 -26.10 -3.35 21.41
N THR A 342 -27.34 -3.22 21.88
CA THR A 342 -27.67 -3.02 23.31
C THR A 342 -27.43 -4.25 24.18
N TRP A 343 -27.29 -5.44 23.58
CA TRP A 343 -26.96 -6.67 24.30
C TRP A 343 -25.49 -6.75 24.74
N ILE A 344 -24.62 -5.88 24.19
CA ILE A 344 -23.23 -5.74 24.63
C ILE A 344 -23.21 -4.84 25.87
N PRO A 345 -22.51 -5.21 26.95
CA PRO A 345 -22.42 -4.39 28.16
C PRO A 345 -21.91 -2.99 27.85
N ARG A 346 -22.63 -1.96 28.31
CA ARG A 346 -22.20 -0.56 28.26
C ARG A 346 -22.26 0.03 29.67
N VAL A 347 -21.38 0.98 29.95
CA VAL A 347 -21.42 1.82 31.17
C VAL A 347 -22.64 2.73 31.12
#